data_AF-A0A8C4ZSG2-F1
#
_entry.id   AF-A0A8C4ZSG2-F1
#
_cell.length_a   1.000
_cell.length_b   1.000
_cell.length_c   1.000
_cell.angle_alpha   90.00
_cell.angle_beta   90.00
_cell.angle_gamma   90.00
#
_symmetry.space_group_name_H-M   'P 1'
#
loop_
_entity.id
_entity.type
_entity.pdbx_description
1 polymer ?
#
loop_
_entity_poly.entity_id
_entity_poly.type
_entity_poly.pdbx_seq_one_letter_code
_entity_poly.pdbx_strand_id
1 'polypeptide(L)'
;MQLLQVAETLGQEWRRVGVHLELSTTDLDDIKAGEKDVTMQKLKMLVLWKRRTPGKATAQDLLRGLQDLKDLPVKTHQLLRGSLLAGSQEVKASYKGVSPTETKGRTSELILSSEQFKTEKLKDRDNIYAVMAPANRTRMALLITNVHFDKEKDRDGAEKDEEDMSKLLISLGYNVEQHRDLSGAEMDEAVKRFSKEPRLAATDSVFVVIMSHGVKGAILGVRHCDGVPDQFPIDNIYKHLDSARCPKLLNKPKVIIIQACRGVDDGSAIVCDGPGSVPEQAPVVQVDAALPPHLADEVDAGIEEDAIHRVHKEKDMVSFLSCTADTVSFRHQRQGSFFIQHIVEIFNRHAHEDHIEKLFKRVLKRFEDEPPSADRRQMAVKDRCTLTRDFYLFPRSLESGSMMTDGKWFQHFTRVKWFQENKLKIILIILKYSGL
;
A
#
# COMPACT_ATOMS: atom_id res chain seq x y z
N MET A 1 23.28 -27.71 2.65
CA MET A 1 22.72 -27.30 3.96
C MET A 1 23.50 -27.99 5.09
N GLN A 2 24.12 -27.22 5.98
CA GLN A 2 24.81 -27.77 7.16
C GLN A 2 23.78 -28.02 8.27
N LEU A 3 23.60 -29.27 8.72
CA LEU A 3 22.59 -29.64 9.74
C LEU A 3 22.80 -28.93 11.09
N LEU A 4 24.04 -28.54 11.40
CA LEU A 4 24.39 -27.79 12.60
C LEU A 4 23.69 -26.42 12.65
N GLN A 5 23.63 -25.71 11.52
CA GLN A 5 22.95 -24.41 11.44
C GLN A 5 21.44 -24.55 11.64
N VAL A 6 20.84 -25.67 11.22
CA VAL A 6 19.42 -25.94 11.49
C VAL A 6 19.23 -26.26 12.96
N ALA A 7 20.09 -27.10 13.55
CA ALA A 7 20.06 -27.46 14.97
C ALA A 7 20.13 -26.24 15.90
N GLU A 8 20.95 -25.24 15.58
CA GLU A 8 21.08 -24.00 16.35
C GLU A 8 19.79 -23.15 16.35
N THR A 9 18.97 -23.26 15.30
CA THR A 9 17.74 -22.48 15.17
C THR A 9 16.50 -23.18 15.72
N LEU A 10 16.54 -24.51 15.87
CA LEU A 10 15.42 -25.30 16.38
C LEU A 10 15.11 -24.93 17.84
N GLY A 11 13.82 -24.86 18.18
CA GLY A 11 13.35 -24.57 19.53
C GLY A 11 13.69 -25.67 20.56
N GLN A 12 13.38 -25.43 21.83
CA GLN A 12 13.61 -26.41 22.91
C GLN A 12 12.77 -27.70 22.72
N GLU A 13 11.69 -27.63 21.95
CA GLU A 13 10.76 -28.72 21.62
C GLU A 13 11.27 -29.69 20.53
N TRP A 14 12.58 -29.86 20.40
CA TRP A 14 13.20 -30.65 19.31
C TRP A 14 12.79 -32.13 19.31
N ARG A 15 12.29 -32.65 20.44
CA ARG A 15 11.77 -34.02 20.52
C ARG A 15 10.46 -34.17 19.75
N ARG A 16 9.57 -33.18 19.84
CA ARG A 16 8.31 -33.15 19.06
C ARG A 16 8.62 -33.08 17.58
N VAL A 17 9.66 -32.32 17.22
CA VAL A 17 10.21 -32.28 15.87
C VAL A 17 10.70 -33.66 15.42
N GLY A 18 11.48 -34.37 16.25
CA GLY A 18 11.94 -35.72 15.94
C GLY A 18 10.81 -36.72 15.71
N VAL A 19 9.75 -36.68 16.53
CA VAL A 19 8.56 -37.54 16.36
C VAL A 19 7.82 -37.22 15.06
N HIS A 20 7.69 -35.94 14.72
CA HIS A 20 7.03 -35.50 13.48
C HIS A 20 7.86 -35.86 12.23
N LEU A 21 9.18 -35.96 12.38
CA LEU A 21 10.09 -36.54 11.39
C LEU A 21 10.11 -38.08 11.41
N GLU A 22 9.10 -38.70 12.02
CA GLU A 22 8.89 -40.14 12.11
C GLU A 22 10.03 -40.92 12.80
N LEU A 23 10.81 -40.28 13.69
CA LEU A 23 11.80 -40.97 14.52
C LEU A 23 11.14 -41.70 15.70
N SER A 24 11.69 -42.84 16.11
CA SER A 24 11.14 -43.58 17.24
C SER A 24 11.41 -42.83 18.55
N THR A 25 10.47 -42.92 19.49
CA THR A 25 10.62 -42.28 20.80
C THR A 25 11.81 -42.85 21.57
N THR A 26 12.09 -44.15 21.43
CA THR A 26 13.25 -44.82 22.02
C THR A 26 14.56 -44.20 21.54
N ASP A 27 14.73 -43.97 20.24
CA ASP A 27 15.94 -43.32 19.70
C ASP A 27 16.11 -41.89 20.24
N LEU A 28 14.99 -41.17 20.42
CA LEU A 28 14.98 -39.81 20.96
C LEU A 28 15.24 -39.77 22.48
N ASP A 29 14.88 -40.83 23.21
CA ASP A 29 15.21 -41.02 24.63
C ASP A 29 16.71 -41.34 24.79
N ASP A 30 17.26 -42.21 23.94
CA ASP A 30 18.68 -42.57 23.95
C ASP A 30 19.58 -41.37 23.60
N ILE A 31 19.20 -40.55 22.62
CA ILE A 31 19.91 -39.30 22.30
C ILE A 31 19.89 -38.34 23.49
N LYS A 32 18.76 -38.23 24.20
CA LYS A 32 18.62 -37.33 25.36
C LYS A 32 19.41 -37.83 26.57
N ALA A 33 19.49 -39.14 26.77
CA ALA A 33 20.25 -39.74 27.87
C ALA A 33 21.77 -39.72 27.61
N GLY A 34 22.20 -39.89 26.36
CA GLY A 34 23.60 -40.00 25.96
C GLY A 34 24.30 -38.68 25.58
N GLU A 35 23.59 -37.55 25.53
CA GLU A 35 24.15 -36.24 25.21
C GLU A 35 23.61 -35.17 26.15
N LYS A 36 24.48 -34.36 26.75
CA LYS A 36 24.06 -33.30 27.69
C LYS A 36 23.79 -31.96 26.99
N ASP A 37 24.48 -31.71 25.87
CA ASP A 37 24.30 -30.47 25.11
C ASP A 37 23.05 -30.53 24.22
N VAL A 38 22.12 -29.61 24.41
CA VAL A 38 20.82 -29.58 23.71
C VAL A 38 20.96 -29.29 22.21
N THR A 39 21.96 -28.52 21.80
CA THR A 39 22.25 -28.26 20.38
C THR A 39 22.83 -29.52 19.72
N MET A 40 23.67 -30.25 20.44
CA MET A 40 24.20 -31.54 19.98
C MET A 40 23.13 -32.64 19.96
N GLN A 41 22.16 -32.62 20.89
CA GLN A 41 20.97 -33.48 20.83
C GLN A 41 20.16 -33.22 19.54
N LYS A 42 19.87 -31.95 19.23
CA LYS A 42 19.18 -31.54 17.99
C LYS A 42 19.93 -31.97 16.74
N LEU A 43 21.25 -31.78 16.72
CA LEU A 43 22.09 -32.20 15.61
C LEU A 43 22.07 -33.73 15.44
N LYS A 44 22.22 -34.50 16.53
CA LYS A 44 22.17 -35.96 16.51
C LYS A 44 20.81 -36.46 16.01
N MET A 45 19.71 -35.84 16.41
CA MET A 45 18.37 -36.12 15.90
C MET A 45 18.27 -35.89 14.38
N LEU A 46 18.74 -34.74 13.88
CA LEU A 46 18.72 -34.43 12.45
C LEU A 46 19.63 -35.36 11.62
N VAL A 47 20.78 -35.77 12.19
CA VAL A 47 21.68 -36.74 11.58
C VAL A 47 21.04 -38.13 11.54
N LEU A 48 20.35 -38.53 12.60
CA LEU A 48 19.63 -39.81 12.66
C LEU A 48 18.50 -39.84 11.63
N TRP A 49 17.70 -38.78 11.55
CA TRP A 49 16.70 -38.59 10.50
C TRP A 49 17.30 -38.72 9.10
N LYS A 50 18.40 -38.01 8.83
CA LYS A 50 19.07 -38.06 7.52
C LYS A 50 19.58 -39.45 7.14
N ARG A 51 19.98 -40.27 8.11
CA ARG A 51 20.47 -41.65 7.87
C ARG A 51 19.34 -42.65 7.61
N ARG A 52 18.15 -42.41 8.13
CA ARG A 52 17.00 -43.34 8.04
C ARG A 52 16.34 -43.34 6.66
N THR A 53 16.50 -42.26 5.89
CA THR A 53 15.88 -42.09 4.56
C THR A 53 16.93 -41.78 3.48
N PRO A 54 17.71 -42.78 3.02
CA PRO A 54 18.67 -42.59 1.93
C PRO A 54 17.93 -42.14 0.66
N GLY A 55 18.29 -40.97 0.13
CA GLY A 55 17.71 -40.41 -1.11
C GLY A 55 16.50 -39.48 -0.92
N LYS A 56 15.93 -39.34 0.29
CA LYS A 56 14.81 -38.41 0.62
C LYS A 56 15.11 -37.46 1.79
N ALA A 57 16.39 -37.27 2.11
CA ALA A 57 16.81 -36.40 3.21
C ALA A 57 17.42 -35.08 2.69
N THR A 58 16.67 -34.38 1.84
CA THR A 58 17.06 -33.05 1.34
C THR A 58 16.54 -31.93 2.24
N ALA A 59 17.02 -30.69 2.04
CA ALA A 59 16.48 -29.52 2.74
C ALA A 59 14.97 -29.31 2.46
N GLN A 60 14.50 -29.72 1.28
CA GLN A 60 13.09 -29.68 0.91
C GLN A 60 12.26 -30.70 1.67
N ASP A 61 12.79 -31.91 1.87
CA ASP A 61 12.10 -32.95 2.62
C ASP A 61 12.05 -32.62 4.12
N LEU A 62 13.13 -32.02 4.65
CA LEU A 62 13.14 -31.51 6.02
C LEU A 62 12.13 -30.38 6.18
N LEU A 63 12.01 -29.47 5.21
CA LEU A 63 11.02 -28.40 5.27
C LEU A 63 9.60 -28.94 5.19
N ARG A 64 9.35 -29.90 4.29
CA ARG A 64 8.03 -30.55 4.13
C ARG A 64 7.62 -31.28 5.40
N GLY A 65 8.54 -32.04 6.00
CA GLY A 65 8.34 -32.71 7.27
C GLY A 65 8.27 -31.77 8.48
N LEU A 66 8.32 -30.44 8.30
CA LEU A 66 8.18 -29.46 9.38
C LEU A 66 7.09 -28.42 9.08
N GLN A 67 6.38 -28.52 7.95
CA GLN A 67 5.39 -27.54 7.49
C GLN A 67 4.12 -27.51 8.36
N ASP A 68 3.75 -28.64 8.97
CA ASP A 68 2.53 -28.76 9.79
C ASP A 68 2.75 -28.46 11.29
N LEU A 69 3.99 -28.15 11.68
CA LEU A 69 4.33 -27.76 13.05
C LEU A 69 4.07 -26.27 13.26
N LYS A 70 2.92 -25.96 13.87
CA LYS A 70 2.47 -24.57 14.16
C LYS A 70 3.44 -23.74 15.02
N ASP A 71 4.37 -24.38 15.73
CA ASP A 71 5.25 -23.75 16.73
C ASP A 71 6.74 -23.70 16.32
N LEU A 72 7.06 -23.81 15.02
CA LEU A 72 8.45 -23.77 14.58
C LEU A 72 9.02 -22.33 14.59
N PRO A 73 10.21 -22.08 15.16
CA PRO A 73 10.78 -20.73 15.18
C PRO A 73 10.96 -20.13 13.78
N VAL A 74 10.59 -18.85 13.63
CA VAL A 74 10.63 -18.10 12.36
C VAL A 74 12.01 -18.16 11.68
N LYS A 75 13.09 -18.14 12.49
CA LYS A 75 14.47 -18.22 12.00
C LYS A 75 14.77 -19.56 11.31
N THR A 76 14.19 -20.67 11.80
CA THR A 76 14.31 -22.00 11.17
C THR A 76 13.57 -22.05 9.84
N HIS A 77 12.37 -21.47 9.76
CA HIS A 77 11.62 -21.36 8.50
C HIS A 77 12.38 -20.58 7.43
N GLN A 78 13.00 -19.47 7.79
CA GLN A 78 13.78 -18.63 6.87
C GLN A 78 15.04 -19.36 6.36
N LEU A 79 15.76 -20.07 7.25
CA LEU A 79 17.00 -20.78 6.88
C LEU A 79 16.74 -21.97 5.95
N LEU A 80 15.67 -22.73 6.20
CA LEU A 80 15.28 -23.86 5.34
C LEU A 80 14.78 -23.38 3.96
N ARG A 81 14.03 -22.27 3.90
CA ARG A 81 13.59 -21.66 2.63
C ARG A 81 14.74 -21.05 1.83
N GLY A 82 15.74 -20.45 2.49
CA GLY A 82 16.93 -19.92 1.82
C GLY A 82 17.76 -21.00 1.12
N SER A 83 17.82 -22.20 1.69
CA SER A 83 18.54 -23.34 1.08
C SER A 83 17.83 -23.93 -0.15
N LEU A 84 16.49 -23.76 -0.28
CA LEU A 84 15.72 -24.19 -1.45
C LEU A 84 16.07 -23.41 -2.72
N LEU A 85 16.31 -22.11 -2.57
CA LEU A 85 16.64 -21.21 -3.68
C LEU A 85 18.04 -21.48 -4.24
N ALA A 86 18.98 -21.94 -3.40
CA ALA A 86 20.32 -22.32 -3.82
C ALA A 86 20.39 -23.68 -4.56
N GLY A 87 19.50 -24.63 -4.25
CA GLY A 87 19.45 -25.95 -4.88
C GLY A 87 18.78 -26.00 -6.25
N SER A 88 18.22 -24.88 -6.72
CA SER A 88 17.43 -24.81 -7.96
C SER A 88 18.27 -24.53 -9.23
N GLN A 89 19.61 -24.55 -9.14
CA GLN A 89 20.51 -24.27 -10.26
C GLN A 89 20.90 -25.50 -11.12
N GLU A 90 20.60 -26.74 -10.71
CA GLU A 90 21.14 -27.94 -11.39
C GLU A 90 20.16 -28.77 -12.26
N VAL A 91 18.92 -28.33 -12.49
CA VAL A 91 18.02 -29.03 -13.43
C VAL A 91 17.57 -28.10 -14.55
N LYS A 92 18.47 -27.84 -15.50
CA LYS A 92 18.14 -27.32 -16.83
C LYS A 92 18.54 -28.35 -17.89
N ALA A 93 17.66 -29.30 -18.15
CA ALA A 93 17.61 -29.99 -19.43
C ALA A 93 16.17 -30.40 -19.73
N SER A 94 15.68 -29.98 -20.90
CA SER A 94 14.40 -30.36 -21.50
C SER A 94 13.12 -29.71 -20.93
N TYR A 95 12.99 -28.39 -21.07
CA TYR A 95 11.73 -27.82 -21.54
C TYR A 95 12.02 -26.89 -22.72
N LYS A 96 11.41 -27.22 -23.86
CA LYS A 96 11.47 -26.44 -25.11
C LYS A 96 10.96 -25.03 -24.85
N GLY A 97 11.67 -24.06 -25.41
CA GLY A 97 11.58 -22.65 -25.11
C GLY A 97 10.17 -22.07 -25.16
N VAL A 98 9.77 -21.49 -24.05
CA VAL A 98 9.13 -20.18 -24.07
C VAL A 98 10.26 -19.19 -23.80
N SER A 99 10.53 -18.36 -24.80
CA SER A 99 11.38 -17.16 -24.69
C SER A 99 11.07 -16.41 -23.39
N PRO A 100 12.04 -15.74 -22.75
CA PRO A 100 11.72 -14.67 -21.79
C PRO A 100 10.70 -13.79 -22.50
N THR A 101 9.50 -13.67 -21.95
CA THR A 101 8.57 -12.68 -22.46
C THR A 101 9.27 -11.36 -22.19
N GLU A 102 9.82 -10.79 -23.25
CA GLU A 102 10.14 -9.38 -23.30
C GLU A 102 8.95 -8.66 -22.65
N THR A 103 9.22 -7.90 -21.60
CA THR A 103 8.27 -6.96 -21.03
C THR A 103 7.80 -6.06 -22.17
N LYS A 104 6.68 -6.43 -22.82
CA LYS A 104 6.02 -5.63 -23.85
C LYS A 104 5.79 -4.25 -23.24
N GLY A 105 6.40 -3.24 -23.87
CA GLY A 105 6.60 -1.90 -23.34
C GLY A 105 5.50 -1.37 -22.43
N ARG A 106 5.81 -1.27 -21.13
CA ARG A 106 5.12 -0.33 -20.24
C ARG A 106 5.51 1.07 -20.71
N THR A 107 4.65 1.69 -21.51
CA THR A 107 4.81 3.08 -21.92
C THR A 107 4.63 3.96 -20.68
N SER A 108 5.69 4.66 -20.27
CA SER A 108 5.64 5.62 -19.17
C SER A 108 5.01 6.96 -19.55
N GLU A 109 4.64 7.11 -20.83
CA GLU A 109 4.11 8.34 -21.38
C GLU A 109 2.58 8.36 -21.32
N LEU A 110 2.05 9.48 -20.83
CA LEU A 110 0.62 9.70 -20.64
C LEU A 110 -0.05 9.98 -21.99
N ILE A 111 -1.04 9.16 -22.35
CA ILE A 111 -1.87 9.40 -23.54
C ILE A 111 -2.78 10.60 -23.27
N LEU A 112 -2.85 11.51 -24.25
CA LEU A 112 -3.67 12.72 -24.16
C LEU A 112 -5.11 12.47 -24.62
N SER A 113 -6.08 13.14 -24.00
CA SER A 113 -7.46 13.13 -24.49
C SER A 113 -7.56 13.94 -25.79
N SER A 114 -8.39 13.46 -26.73
CA SER A 114 -8.77 14.28 -27.88
C SER A 114 -9.74 15.38 -27.46
N GLU A 115 -9.66 16.56 -28.07
CA GLU A 115 -10.60 17.65 -27.78
C GLU A 115 -12.03 17.29 -28.18
N GLN A 116 -12.23 16.44 -29.20
CA GLN A 116 -13.55 15.91 -29.57
C GLN A 116 -14.15 15.07 -28.43
N PHE A 117 -13.39 14.12 -27.89
CA PHE A 117 -13.84 13.27 -26.78
C PHE A 117 -14.21 14.11 -25.56
N LYS A 118 -13.34 15.04 -25.19
CA LYS A 118 -13.56 15.96 -24.07
C LYS A 118 -14.80 16.82 -24.27
N THR A 119 -14.97 17.41 -25.45
CA THR A 119 -16.13 18.25 -25.77
C THR A 119 -17.41 17.44 -25.72
N GLU A 120 -17.41 16.21 -26.25
CA GLU A 120 -18.57 15.32 -26.22
C GLU A 120 -18.97 14.96 -24.78
N LYS A 121 -18.00 14.55 -23.95
CA LYS A 121 -18.27 14.22 -22.54
C LYS A 121 -18.80 15.40 -21.75
N LEU A 122 -18.24 16.60 -21.96
CA LEU A 122 -18.66 17.80 -21.24
C LEU A 122 -20.04 18.36 -21.66
N LYS A 123 -20.70 17.77 -22.67
CA LYS A 123 -22.12 18.03 -22.96
C LYS A 123 -23.03 17.47 -21.87
N ASP A 124 -22.64 16.36 -21.24
CA ASP A 124 -23.38 15.74 -20.14
C ASP A 124 -23.03 16.42 -18.80
N ARG A 125 -23.58 17.61 -18.60
CA ARG A 125 -23.30 18.45 -17.42
C ARG A 125 -23.84 17.89 -16.11
N ASP A 126 -24.84 17.01 -16.20
CA ASP A 126 -25.51 16.46 -15.03
C ASP A 126 -24.74 15.27 -14.46
N ASN A 127 -24.11 14.48 -15.33
CA ASN A 127 -23.38 13.27 -14.92
C ASN A 127 -21.85 13.43 -14.90
N ILE A 128 -21.27 14.50 -15.46
CA ILE A 128 -19.81 14.70 -15.49
C ILE A 128 -19.39 15.86 -14.58
N TYR A 129 -18.31 15.69 -13.81
CA TYR A 129 -17.73 16.81 -13.06
C TYR A 129 -17.20 17.89 -13.99
N ALA A 130 -17.55 19.15 -13.71
CA ALA A 130 -17.09 20.29 -14.48
C ALA A 130 -15.56 20.44 -14.40
N VAL A 131 -14.96 20.82 -15.51
CA VAL A 131 -13.51 21.01 -15.65
C VAL A 131 -13.25 22.49 -15.87
N MET A 132 -12.40 23.09 -15.03
CA MET A 132 -12.05 24.50 -15.18
C MET A 132 -11.19 24.70 -16.44
N ALA A 133 -11.41 25.83 -17.12
CA ALA A 133 -10.64 26.18 -18.30
C ALA A 133 -9.12 26.24 -17.98
N PRO A 134 -8.26 25.67 -18.84
CA PRO A 134 -6.81 25.67 -18.68
C PRO A 134 -6.17 26.95 -18.16
N ALA A 135 -6.53 28.11 -18.72
CA ALA A 135 -5.92 29.40 -18.42
C ALA A 135 -6.12 29.87 -16.97
N ASN A 136 -7.19 29.41 -16.33
CA ASN A 136 -7.60 29.86 -15.00
C ASN A 136 -7.45 28.76 -13.94
N ARG A 137 -6.91 27.59 -14.31
CA ARG A 137 -6.90 26.40 -13.47
C ARG A 137 -5.53 26.15 -12.86
N THR A 138 -5.51 25.97 -11.54
CA THR A 138 -4.34 25.59 -10.76
C THR A 138 -4.65 24.30 -9.99
N ARG A 139 -4.60 23.16 -10.67
CA ARG A 139 -4.79 21.85 -10.03
C ARG A 139 -3.72 21.64 -8.96
N MET A 140 -4.11 21.14 -7.80
CA MET A 140 -3.22 20.92 -6.65
C MET A 140 -3.28 19.46 -6.22
N ALA A 141 -2.13 18.89 -5.87
CA ALA A 141 -2.03 17.57 -5.27
C ALA A 141 -1.10 17.60 -4.06
N LEU A 142 -1.39 16.77 -3.06
CA LEU A 142 -0.52 16.53 -1.91
C LEU A 142 0.06 15.12 -2.02
N LEU A 143 1.38 15.00 -1.88
CA LEU A 143 2.11 13.73 -1.89
C LEU A 143 2.98 13.65 -0.64
N ILE A 144 2.68 12.67 0.22
CA ILE A 144 3.44 12.42 1.45
C ILE A 144 4.03 11.01 1.37
N THR A 145 5.35 10.90 1.50
CA THR A 145 6.07 9.63 1.47
C THR A 145 6.96 9.48 2.70
N ASN A 146 6.71 8.48 3.54
CA ASN A 146 7.65 8.12 4.61
C ASN A 146 8.49 6.94 4.16
N VAL A 147 9.79 7.14 4.02
CA VAL A 147 10.76 6.15 3.53
C VAL A 147 11.61 5.62 4.68
N HIS A 148 12.15 6.54 5.47
CA HIS A 148 13.11 6.24 6.53
C HIS A 148 12.46 6.34 7.90
N PHE A 149 12.66 5.32 8.74
CA PHE A 149 12.03 5.24 10.06
C PHE A 149 13.08 5.10 11.16
N ASP A 150 12.81 5.70 12.32
CA ASP A 150 13.76 5.71 13.44
C ASP A 150 13.95 4.32 14.08
N LYS A 151 12.88 3.52 14.08
CA LYS A 151 12.79 2.21 14.75
C LYS A 151 12.15 1.13 13.88
N GLU A 152 11.22 1.51 13.02
CA GLU A 152 10.65 0.61 12.02
C GLU A 152 11.61 0.36 10.86
N LYS A 153 11.30 -0.64 10.03
CA LYS A 153 12.09 -0.92 8.83
C LYS A 153 11.88 0.17 7.78
N ASP A 154 12.96 0.59 7.13
CA ASP A 154 12.87 1.46 5.96
C ASP A 154 12.06 0.81 4.81
N ARG A 155 11.43 1.66 4.01
CA ARG A 155 10.55 1.27 2.90
C ARG A 155 11.30 1.28 1.57
N ASP A 156 12.26 0.38 1.41
CA ASP A 156 13.05 0.24 0.16
C ASP A 156 12.17 0.28 -1.11
N GLY A 157 12.50 1.18 -2.03
CA GLY A 157 11.77 1.39 -3.28
C GLY A 157 10.62 2.40 -3.19
N ALA A 158 10.32 2.96 -2.02
CA ALA A 158 9.31 4.01 -1.87
C ALA A 158 9.71 5.32 -2.56
N GLU A 159 11.00 5.61 -2.74
CA GLU A 159 11.45 6.75 -3.54
C GLU A 159 11.07 6.59 -5.00
N LYS A 160 11.04 5.34 -5.50
CA LYS A 160 10.59 5.05 -6.86
C LYS A 160 9.09 5.27 -7.00
N ASP A 161 8.31 4.82 -6.00
CA ASP A 161 6.87 5.09 -5.93
C ASP A 161 6.59 6.60 -5.93
N GLU A 162 7.34 7.37 -5.14
CA GLU A 162 7.23 8.84 -5.07
C GLU A 162 7.56 9.50 -6.41
N GLU A 163 8.67 9.10 -7.03
CA GLU A 163 9.08 9.63 -8.34
C GLU A 163 7.99 9.38 -9.41
N ASP A 164 7.48 8.16 -9.50
CA ASP A 164 6.51 7.79 -10.53
C ASP A 164 5.13 8.43 -10.30
N MET A 165 4.67 8.51 -9.05
CA MET A 165 3.44 9.24 -8.72
C MET A 165 3.55 10.74 -8.96
N SER A 166 4.68 11.35 -8.60
CA SER A 166 4.93 12.77 -8.84
C SER A 166 4.90 13.07 -10.33
N LYS A 167 5.61 12.28 -11.15
CA LYS A 167 5.60 12.39 -12.62
C LYS A 167 4.21 12.22 -13.22
N LEU A 168 3.44 11.24 -12.74
CA LEU A 168 2.07 11.00 -13.20
C LEU A 168 1.18 12.21 -12.91
N LEU A 169 1.16 12.69 -11.66
CA LEU A 169 0.32 13.82 -11.24
C LEU A 169 0.68 15.11 -11.98
N ILE A 170 1.98 15.37 -12.19
CA ILE A 170 2.45 16.50 -12.99
C ILE A 170 1.94 16.37 -14.44
N SER A 171 2.08 15.19 -15.05
CA SER A 171 1.60 14.92 -16.41
C SER A 171 0.07 15.08 -16.53
N LEU A 172 -0.68 14.78 -15.47
CA LEU A 172 -2.13 15.03 -15.39
C LEU A 172 -2.50 16.51 -15.11
N GLY A 173 -1.49 17.37 -14.99
CA GLY A 173 -1.61 18.82 -14.85
C GLY A 173 -1.77 19.31 -13.42
N TYR A 174 -1.36 18.54 -12.40
CA TYR A 174 -1.39 18.94 -10.99
C TYR A 174 -0.06 19.54 -10.54
N ASN A 175 -0.15 20.59 -9.73
CA ASN A 175 0.97 21.08 -8.93
C ASN A 175 1.10 20.23 -7.67
N VAL A 176 2.19 19.48 -7.56
CA VAL A 176 2.39 18.50 -6.49
C VAL A 176 3.16 19.13 -5.33
N GLU A 177 2.53 19.23 -4.18
CA GLU A 177 3.15 19.54 -2.90
C GLU A 177 3.69 18.26 -2.27
N GLN A 178 5.02 18.13 -2.19
CA GLN A 178 5.69 16.90 -1.74
C GLN A 178 6.26 17.05 -0.33
N HIS A 179 6.03 16.06 0.53
CA HIS A 179 6.66 15.93 1.84
C HIS A 179 7.23 14.54 2.05
N ARG A 180 8.34 14.47 2.77
CA ARG A 180 9.03 13.22 3.06
C ARG A 180 9.31 13.07 4.54
N ASP A 181 9.19 11.85 5.03
CA ASP A 181 9.59 11.42 6.38
C ASP A 181 8.96 12.23 7.52
N LEU A 182 7.62 12.28 7.53
CA LEU A 182 6.82 13.00 8.52
C LEU A 182 6.38 12.08 9.68
N SER A 183 6.34 12.63 10.88
CA SER A 183 5.57 12.05 11.99
C SER A 183 4.07 12.10 11.71
N GLY A 184 3.27 11.36 12.48
CA GLY A 184 1.81 11.34 12.40
C GLY A 184 1.20 12.74 12.60
N ALA A 185 1.73 13.50 13.55
CA ALA A 185 1.30 14.88 13.79
C ALA A 185 1.66 15.82 12.64
N GLU A 186 2.85 15.66 12.05
CA GLU A 186 3.29 16.45 10.90
C GLU A 186 2.47 16.10 9.64
N MET A 187 2.07 14.83 9.46
CA MET A 187 1.13 14.43 8.40
C MET A 187 -0.24 15.10 8.57
N ASP A 188 -0.80 15.10 9.79
CA ASP A 188 -2.08 15.77 10.07
C ASP A 188 -2.01 17.26 9.75
N GLU A 189 -0.95 17.94 10.18
CA GLU A 189 -0.76 19.37 9.90
C GLU A 189 -0.51 19.63 8.41
N ALA A 190 0.18 18.74 7.68
CA ALA A 190 0.35 18.86 6.23
C ALA A 190 -1.00 18.79 5.50
N VAL A 191 -1.86 17.82 5.83
CA VAL A 191 -3.20 17.71 5.23
C VAL A 191 -4.09 18.90 5.60
N LYS A 192 -4.05 19.33 6.87
CA LYS A 192 -4.77 20.51 7.35
C LYS A 192 -4.31 21.78 6.66
N ARG A 193 -3.00 21.99 6.49
CA ARG A 193 -2.45 23.14 5.75
C ARG A 193 -2.85 23.09 4.28
N PHE A 194 -2.77 21.91 3.65
CA PHE A 194 -3.22 21.71 2.27
C PHE A 194 -4.70 22.08 2.11
N SER A 195 -5.58 21.68 3.03
CA SER A 195 -7.01 22.04 3.00
C SER A 195 -7.28 23.55 3.02
N LYS A 196 -6.31 24.35 3.47
CA LYS A 196 -6.40 25.81 3.57
C LYS A 196 -5.70 26.55 2.43
N GLU A 197 -4.98 25.85 1.55
CA GLU A 197 -4.22 26.43 0.45
C GLU A 197 -5.09 27.37 -0.42
N PRO A 198 -4.68 28.65 -0.62
CA PRO A 198 -5.40 29.60 -1.46
C PRO A 198 -5.66 29.10 -2.89
N ARG A 199 -4.70 28.43 -3.51
CA ARG A 199 -4.80 27.93 -4.89
C ARG A 199 -5.92 26.91 -5.11
N LEU A 200 -6.44 26.27 -4.06
CA LEU A 200 -7.61 25.37 -4.17
C LEU A 200 -8.87 26.08 -4.69
N ALA A 201 -8.98 27.40 -4.57
CA ALA A 201 -10.10 28.13 -5.17
C ALA A 201 -10.12 27.96 -6.70
N ALA A 202 -8.94 27.91 -7.33
CA ALA A 202 -8.72 27.77 -8.76
C ALA A 202 -8.50 26.32 -9.21
N THR A 203 -8.78 25.31 -8.36
CA THR A 203 -8.76 23.91 -8.78
C THR A 203 -10.14 23.41 -9.18
N ASP A 204 -10.21 22.43 -10.09
CA ASP A 204 -11.41 21.65 -10.37
C ASP A 204 -11.43 20.30 -9.61
N SER A 205 -10.29 19.87 -9.07
CA SER A 205 -10.10 18.55 -8.45
C SER A 205 -8.82 18.49 -7.63
N VAL A 206 -8.68 17.52 -6.72
CA VAL A 206 -7.42 17.31 -5.98
C VAL A 206 -7.07 15.83 -5.88
N PHE A 207 -5.76 15.56 -5.76
CA PHE A 207 -5.24 14.28 -5.30
C PHE A 207 -4.57 14.44 -3.94
N VAL A 208 -4.81 13.51 -3.03
CA VAL A 208 -4.05 13.34 -1.79
C VAL A 208 -3.48 11.94 -1.76
N VAL A 209 -2.17 11.81 -1.85
CA VAL A 209 -1.45 10.54 -1.91
C VAL A 209 -0.58 10.41 -0.67
N ILE A 210 -0.78 9.35 0.12
CA ILE A 210 0.03 9.10 1.32
C ILE A 210 0.58 7.67 1.29
N MET A 211 1.90 7.55 1.43
CA MET A 211 2.62 6.28 1.30
C MET A 211 3.55 6.07 2.50
N SER A 212 3.20 5.12 3.37
CA SER A 212 3.96 4.83 4.59
C SER A 212 3.78 3.35 4.98
N HIS A 213 4.23 2.97 6.18
CA HIS A 213 3.69 1.83 6.89
C HIS A 213 2.30 2.16 7.42
N GLY A 214 1.54 1.13 7.78
CA GLY A 214 0.19 1.32 8.27
C GLY A 214 -0.25 0.18 9.18
N VAL A 215 -1.25 0.50 9.98
CA VAL A 215 -2.00 -0.43 10.82
C VAL A 215 -3.49 -0.20 10.55
N LYS A 216 -4.35 -1.01 11.17
CA LYS A 216 -5.80 -0.86 11.00
C LYS A 216 -6.25 0.56 11.37
N GLY A 217 -6.73 1.32 10.39
CA GLY A 217 -7.31 2.65 10.57
C GLY A 217 -6.31 3.82 10.64
N ALA A 218 -5.00 3.57 10.59
CA ALA A 218 -3.99 4.62 10.73
C ALA A 218 -2.74 4.39 9.88
N ILE A 219 -2.09 5.50 9.52
CA ILE A 219 -0.83 5.55 8.78
C ILE A 219 0.29 5.85 9.79
N LEU A 220 1.38 5.09 9.76
CA LEU A 220 2.47 5.28 10.72
C LEU A 220 3.35 6.47 10.34
N GLY A 221 3.72 7.27 11.34
CA GLY A 221 4.76 8.29 11.20
C GLY A 221 6.17 7.71 11.39
N VAL A 222 7.20 8.48 11.03
CA VAL A 222 8.59 8.00 11.06
C VAL A 222 9.14 7.72 12.46
N ARG A 223 8.51 8.27 13.50
CA ARG A 223 8.92 8.10 14.90
C ARG A 223 8.17 6.96 15.58
N HIS A 224 7.43 6.15 14.83
CA HIS A 224 6.65 5.05 15.39
C HIS A 224 7.59 4.04 16.04
N CYS A 225 7.26 3.62 17.26
CA CYS A 225 7.88 2.48 17.88
C CYS A 225 6.90 1.73 18.79
N ASP A 226 7.20 0.47 19.06
CA ASP A 226 6.41 -0.36 19.96
C ASP A 226 6.24 0.32 21.32
N GLY A 227 4.97 0.53 21.71
CA GLY A 227 4.61 1.20 22.96
C GLY A 227 4.54 2.73 22.92
N VAL A 228 5.08 3.38 21.88
CA VAL A 228 4.94 4.84 21.67
C VAL A 228 4.38 5.10 20.26
N PRO A 229 3.05 5.20 20.13
CA PRO A 229 2.41 5.30 18.82
C PRO A 229 2.65 6.67 18.19
N ASP A 230 3.34 6.68 17.05
CA ASP A 230 3.34 7.79 16.09
C ASP A 230 2.42 7.44 14.93
N GLN A 231 1.16 7.88 14.99
CA GLN A 231 0.11 7.46 14.04
C GLN A 231 -0.71 8.65 13.56
N PHE A 232 -1.08 8.62 12.29
CA PHE A 232 -2.01 9.53 11.64
C PHE A 232 -3.32 8.79 11.31
N PRO A 233 -4.43 9.09 11.99
CA PRO A 233 -5.72 8.47 11.69
C PRO A 233 -6.20 8.79 10.28
N ILE A 234 -6.54 7.76 9.50
CA ILE A 234 -7.01 7.92 8.10
C ILE A 234 -8.25 8.83 8.02
N ASP A 235 -9.13 8.76 9.03
CA ASP A 235 -10.32 9.61 9.16
C ASP A 235 -10.02 11.10 9.13
N ASN A 236 -8.84 11.52 9.58
CA ASN A 236 -8.49 12.93 9.60
C ASN A 236 -8.34 13.51 8.19
N ILE A 237 -7.99 12.70 7.18
CA ILE A 237 -7.94 13.15 5.79
C ILE A 237 -9.32 13.65 5.36
N TYR A 238 -10.35 12.82 5.52
CA TYR A 238 -11.73 13.15 5.17
C TYR A 238 -12.24 14.30 6.00
N LYS A 239 -11.91 14.33 7.30
CA LYS A 239 -12.27 15.45 8.16
C LYS A 239 -11.72 16.75 7.57
N HIS A 240 -10.42 16.87 7.37
CA HIS A 240 -9.83 18.13 6.90
C HIS A 240 -10.33 18.56 5.51
N LEU A 241 -10.70 17.61 4.65
CA LEU A 241 -11.19 17.87 3.29
C LEU A 241 -12.71 17.98 3.16
N ASP A 242 -13.45 17.88 4.27
CA ASP A 242 -14.91 17.92 4.28
C ASP A 242 -15.46 19.30 3.87
N SER A 243 -16.75 19.35 3.51
CA SER A 243 -17.39 20.57 3.01
C SER A 243 -17.31 21.75 4.00
N ALA A 244 -17.26 21.47 5.30
CA ALA A 244 -17.24 22.49 6.34
C ALA A 244 -15.82 23.08 6.54
N ARG A 245 -14.78 22.25 6.47
CA ARG A 245 -13.40 22.65 6.72
C ARG A 245 -12.64 23.02 5.45
N CYS A 246 -13.06 22.53 4.29
CA CYS A 246 -12.47 22.86 2.99
C CYS A 246 -13.54 23.31 1.96
N PRO A 247 -14.21 24.46 2.19
CA PRO A 247 -15.28 24.93 1.30
C PRO A 247 -14.81 25.20 -0.15
N LYS A 248 -13.51 25.45 -0.36
CA LYS A 248 -12.91 25.62 -1.70
C LYS A 248 -13.01 24.37 -2.58
N LEU A 249 -13.21 23.20 -1.97
CA LEU A 249 -13.38 21.90 -2.63
C LEU A 249 -14.82 21.39 -2.62
N LEU A 250 -15.79 22.23 -2.25
CA LEU A 250 -17.21 21.88 -2.32
C LEU A 250 -17.60 21.55 -3.77
N ASN A 251 -18.29 20.42 -3.99
CA ASN A 251 -18.70 19.93 -5.31
C ASN A 251 -17.55 19.62 -6.29
N LYS A 252 -16.31 19.50 -5.78
CA LYS A 252 -15.12 19.14 -6.57
C LYS A 252 -14.60 17.77 -6.16
N PRO A 253 -14.23 16.88 -7.10
CA PRO A 253 -13.75 15.55 -6.78
C PRO A 253 -12.42 15.60 -6.01
N LYS A 254 -12.36 14.80 -4.94
CA LYS A 254 -11.23 14.62 -4.04
C LYS A 254 -10.81 13.16 -4.10
N VAL A 255 -9.68 12.89 -4.76
CA VAL A 255 -9.16 11.52 -4.93
C VAL A 255 -8.08 11.26 -3.89
N ILE A 256 -8.30 10.28 -3.02
CA ILE A 256 -7.36 9.90 -1.96
C ILE A 256 -6.72 8.55 -2.33
N ILE A 257 -5.40 8.47 -2.38
CA ILE A 257 -4.66 7.24 -2.64
C ILE A 257 -3.80 6.93 -1.43
N ILE A 258 -3.96 5.75 -0.83
CA ILE A 258 -3.21 5.36 0.37
C ILE A 258 -2.47 4.06 0.09
N GLN A 259 -1.15 4.12 0.12
CA GLN A 259 -0.25 2.97 0.04
C GLN A 259 0.31 2.68 1.43
N ALA A 260 -0.45 1.94 2.22
CA ALA A 260 -0.10 1.50 3.57
C ALA A 260 -0.74 0.13 3.87
N CYS A 261 -0.10 -0.66 4.73
CA CYS A 261 -0.69 -1.92 5.22
C CYS A 261 -1.90 -1.62 6.11
N ARG A 262 -2.85 -2.56 6.20
CA ARG A 262 -4.05 -2.43 7.06
C ARG A 262 -4.16 -3.51 8.14
N GLY A 263 -3.17 -4.39 8.26
CA GLY A 263 -3.04 -5.44 9.27
C GLY A 263 -1.90 -6.41 8.95
N VAL A 264 -1.98 -7.64 9.48
CA VAL A 264 -0.92 -8.66 9.40
C VAL A 264 -1.31 -9.92 8.62
N ASP A 265 -2.55 -10.04 8.14
CA ASP A 265 -3.04 -11.24 7.45
C ASP A 265 -2.54 -11.28 6.01
N ASP A 266 -2.21 -12.48 5.52
CA ASP A 266 -2.03 -12.68 4.09
C ASP A 266 -3.41 -12.63 3.41
N GLY A 267 -3.54 -11.85 2.33
CA GLY A 267 -4.83 -11.68 1.64
C GLY A 267 -5.27 -12.90 0.84
N SER A 268 -4.87 -14.11 1.24
CA SER A 268 -5.14 -15.38 0.57
C SER A 268 -6.13 -16.24 1.36
N ALA A 269 -7.05 -16.87 0.64
CA ALA A 269 -7.91 -17.92 1.17
C ALA A 269 -7.73 -19.18 0.32
N ILE A 270 -7.68 -20.35 0.96
CA ILE A 270 -7.66 -21.64 0.27
C ILE A 270 -9.13 -22.00 -0.01
N VAL A 271 -9.49 -22.09 -1.29
CA VAL A 271 -10.79 -22.60 -1.73
C VAL A 271 -10.56 -23.99 -2.32
N CYS A 272 -11.23 -25.00 -1.79
CA CYS A 272 -11.19 -26.37 -2.29
C CYS A 272 -12.46 -26.65 -3.10
N ASP A 273 -12.35 -26.65 -4.43
CA ASP A 273 -13.43 -27.05 -5.33
C ASP A 273 -13.47 -28.58 -5.45
N GLY A 274 -13.93 -29.25 -4.38
CA GLY A 274 -14.25 -30.68 -4.39
C GLY A 274 -15.74 -30.89 -4.66
N PRO A 275 -16.15 -31.81 -5.56
CA PRO A 275 -17.56 -32.18 -5.69
C PRO A 275 -17.98 -32.98 -4.45
N GLY A 276 -18.51 -32.29 -3.44
CA GLY A 276 -19.09 -32.90 -2.25
C GLY A 276 -18.65 -32.26 -0.95
N SER A 277 -19.23 -31.11 -0.61
CA SER A 277 -19.55 -30.71 0.77
C SER A 277 -20.33 -29.40 0.74
N VAL A 278 -21.64 -29.50 0.90
CA VAL A 278 -22.50 -28.37 1.27
C VAL A 278 -22.42 -28.23 2.78
N PRO A 279 -22.04 -27.07 3.35
CA PRO A 279 -22.39 -26.74 4.72
C PRO A 279 -23.79 -26.13 4.72
N GLU A 280 -24.69 -26.89 5.32
CA GLU A 280 -26.06 -26.56 5.66
C GLU A 280 -26.11 -25.47 6.77
N GLN A 281 -27.11 -24.58 6.65
CA GLN A 281 -27.63 -23.62 7.64
C GLN A 281 -26.81 -22.34 7.94
N ALA A 282 -27.20 -21.24 7.25
CA ALA A 282 -27.05 -19.88 7.75
C ALA A 282 -28.24 -19.54 8.67
N PRO A 283 -28.06 -18.80 9.79
CA PRO A 283 -29.19 -18.34 10.59
C PRO A 283 -29.90 -17.20 9.85
N VAL A 284 -31.19 -17.40 9.61
CA VAL A 284 -32.13 -16.38 9.15
C VAL A 284 -32.36 -15.41 10.31
N VAL A 285 -31.91 -14.16 10.17
CA VAL A 285 -32.40 -13.09 11.05
C VAL A 285 -33.59 -12.44 10.34
N GLN A 286 -34.79 -12.81 10.78
CA GLN A 286 -36.00 -12.05 10.55
C GLN A 286 -35.93 -10.79 11.41
N VAL A 287 -36.11 -9.62 10.81
CA VAL A 287 -36.50 -8.40 11.53
C VAL A 287 -37.89 -8.04 11.03
N ASP A 288 -38.86 -8.28 11.90
CA ASP A 288 -40.26 -7.96 11.70
C ASP A 288 -40.48 -6.47 11.50
N ALA A 289 -41.26 -6.16 10.49
CA ALA A 289 -41.92 -4.88 10.32
C ALA A 289 -42.99 -4.71 11.40
N ALA A 290 -42.92 -3.64 12.18
CA ALA A 290 -44.07 -3.10 12.88
C ALA A 290 -43.96 -1.56 12.94
N LEU A 291 -44.73 -0.89 12.09
CA LEU A 291 -45.14 0.50 12.28
C LEU A 291 -46.05 0.60 13.52
N PRO A 292 -46.05 1.75 14.21
CA PRO A 292 -47.26 2.29 14.82
C PRO A 292 -47.90 3.39 13.94
N PRO A 293 -49.24 3.48 13.88
CA PRO A 293 -49.96 4.44 13.06
C PRO A 293 -50.28 5.74 13.80
N HIS A 294 -50.53 6.79 13.00
CA HIS A 294 -51.18 8.06 13.32
C HIS A 294 -50.50 8.99 14.33
N LEU A 295 -50.05 10.16 13.86
CA LEU A 295 -50.90 11.35 13.81
C LEU A 295 -50.46 12.21 12.61
N ALA A 296 -51.41 12.43 11.70
CA ALA A 296 -51.36 13.55 10.79
C ALA A 296 -51.67 14.78 11.62
N ASP A 297 -50.81 15.79 11.56
CA ASP A 297 -51.22 17.17 11.71
C ASP A 297 -50.33 18.03 10.80
N GLU A 298 -51.02 18.75 9.94
CA GLU A 298 -50.50 19.78 9.05
C GLU A 298 -49.83 20.88 9.86
N VAL A 299 -48.67 21.37 9.40
CA VAL A 299 -48.29 22.78 9.55
C VAL A 299 -47.31 23.12 8.42
N ASP A 300 -47.88 23.63 7.33
CA ASP A 300 -47.23 24.64 6.52
C ASP A 300 -47.27 25.95 7.31
N ALA A 301 -46.10 26.49 7.63
CA ALA A 301 -45.94 27.87 8.08
C ALA A 301 -44.54 28.34 7.65
N GLY A 302 -44.53 29.35 6.79
CA GLY A 302 -43.35 29.89 6.14
C GLY A 302 -42.18 30.18 7.07
N ILE A 303 -40.99 29.83 6.58
CA ILE A 303 -39.73 30.35 7.11
C ILE A 303 -39.09 31.11 5.96
N GLU A 304 -39.06 32.44 6.12
CA GLU A 304 -38.32 33.37 5.29
C GLU A 304 -36.82 32.99 5.29
N GLU A 305 -36.19 33.09 4.11
CA GLU A 305 -34.79 32.74 3.86
C GLU A 305 -33.83 33.61 4.67
N ASP A 306 -32.87 32.97 5.37
CA ASP A 306 -31.53 33.52 5.62
C ASP A 306 -30.51 32.37 5.70
N ALA A 307 -29.87 32.08 4.56
CA ALA A 307 -28.51 31.57 4.40
C ALA A 307 -27.99 30.34 5.22
N ILE A 308 -28.80 29.35 5.60
CA ILE A 308 -28.27 28.04 6.06
C ILE A 308 -28.33 27.01 4.93
N HIS A 309 -27.33 27.00 4.05
CA HIS A 309 -27.14 25.90 3.10
C HIS A 309 -26.73 24.63 3.86
N ARG A 310 -27.67 23.72 4.13
CA ARG A 310 -27.36 22.36 4.62
C ARG A 310 -26.64 21.59 3.51
N VAL A 311 -25.31 21.65 3.49
CA VAL A 311 -24.47 20.85 2.58
C VAL A 311 -24.12 19.50 3.21
N HIS A 312 -23.98 18.46 2.39
CA HIS A 312 -23.45 17.17 2.85
C HIS A 312 -22.01 17.37 3.37
N LYS A 313 -21.74 16.86 4.58
CA LYS A 313 -20.45 17.02 5.26
C LYS A 313 -19.31 16.35 4.49
N GLU A 314 -19.50 15.09 4.10
CA GLU A 314 -18.57 14.31 3.28
C GLU A 314 -19.21 14.05 1.91
N LYS A 315 -18.68 14.68 0.85
CA LYS A 315 -19.21 14.58 -0.51
C LYS A 315 -18.07 14.74 -1.53
N ASP A 316 -18.23 14.11 -2.69
CA ASP A 316 -17.31 14.21 -3.83
C ASP A 316 -15.91 13.68 -3.48
N MET A 317 -15.84 12.59 -2.70
CA MET A 317 -14.60 11.91 -2.34
C MET A 317 -14.57 10.49 -2.91
N VAL A 318 -13.38 10.00 -3.24
CA VAL A 318 -13.15 8.57 -3.50
C VAL A 318 -11.78 8.19 -2.98
N SER A 319 -11.68 7.05 -2.32
CA SER A 319 -10.40 6.54 -1.81
C SER A 319 -10.01 5.26 -2.51
N PHE A 320 -8.70 5.10 -2.75
CA PHE A 320 -8.14 3.89 -3.30
C PHE A 320 -6.95 3.44 -2.44
N LEU A 321 -7.12 2.33 -1.75
CA LEU A 321 -6.16 1.82 -0.78
C LEU A 321 -5.49 0.57 -1.34
N SER A 322 -4.20 0.41 -1.07
CA SER A 322 -3.37 -0.64 -1.67
C SER A 322 -3.77 -2.07 -1.30
N CYS A 323 -4.54 -2.25 -0.23
CA CYS A 323 -4.91 -3.56 0.29
C CYS A 323 -6.27 -3.52 1.01
N THR A 324 -6.98 -4.66 1.03
CA THR A 324 -8.19 -4.86 1.83
C THR A 324 -7.88 -4.75 3.32
N ALA A 325 -8.90 -4.52 4.14
CA ALA A 325 -8.72 -4.47 5.60
C ALA A 325 -7.96 -5.72 6.08
N ASP A 326 -7.09 -5.51 7.08
CA ASP A 326 -6.31 -6.55 7.75
C ASP A 326 -5.18 -7.19 6.92
N THR A 327 -4.95 -6.76 5.66
CA THR A 327 -3.93 -7.35 4.76
C THR A 327 -2.68 -6.50 4.51
N VAL A 328 -1.66 -7.13 3.91
CA VAL A 328 -0.34 -6.53 3.61
C VAL A 328 -0.22 -6.08 2.14
N SER A 329 0.46 -4.96 1.91
CA SER A 329 0.83 -4.51 0.55
C SER A 329 2.27 -4.89 0.19
N PHE A 330 2.50 -5.39 -1.02
CA PHE A 330 3.82 -5.85 -1.46
C PHE A 330 4.58 -4.83 -2.31
N ARG A 331 5.92 -4.86 -2.21
CA ARG A 331 6.82 -4.04 -3.01
C ARG A 331 7.99 -4.83 -3.56
N HIS A 332 8.53 -4.35 -4.67
CA HIS A 332 9.83 -4.73 -5.18
C HIS A 332 10.87 -3.68 -4.74
N GLN A 333 11.96 -4.11 -4.10
CA GLN A 333 12.96 -3.23 -3.45
C GLN A 333 13.56 -2.14 -4.36
N ARG A 334 13.55 -2.33 -5.69
CA ARG A 334 14.08 -1.36 -6.65
C ARG A 334 13.05 -0.72 -7.59
N GLN A 335 11.86 -1.30 -7.69
CA GLN A 335 10.85 -0.89 -8.68
C GLN A 335 9.61 -0.27 -8.01
N GLY A 336 9.60 -0.17 -6.68
CA GLY A 336 8.46 0.32 -5.92
C GLY A 336 7.38 -0.74 -5.72
N SER A 337 6.23 -0.30 -5.25
CA SER A 337 5.04 -1.12 -4.98
C SER A 337 4.31 -1.53 -6.26
N PHE A 338 3.74 -2.74 -6.25
CA PHE A 338 2.87 -3.19 -7.34
C PHE A 338 1.65 -2.27 -7.50
N PHE A 339 1.12 -1.76 -6.39
CA PHE A 339 -0.02 -0.84 -6.39
C PHE A 339 0.26 0.44 -7.16
N ILE A 340 1.35 1.14 -6.84
CA ILE A 340 1.71 2.38 -7.53
C ILE A 340 2.11 2.12 -8.98
N GLN A 341 2.85 1.03 -9.26
CA GLN A 341 3.17 0.64 -10.63
C GLN A 341 1.90 0.43 -11.47
N HIS A 342 0.91 -0.28 -10.96
CA HIS A 342 -0.35 -0.51 -11.67
C HIS A 342 -1.16 0.77 -11.84
N ILE A 343 -1.21 1.65 -10.84
CA ILE A 343 -1.86 2.96 -10.97
C ILE A 343 -1.21 3.78 -12.08
N VAL A 344 0.12 3.95 -12.03
CA VAL A 344 0.87 4.75 -13.01
C VAL A 344 0.67 4.19 -14.41
N GLU A 345 0.77 2.87 -14.59
CA GLU A 345 0.58 2.23 -15.88
C GLU A 345 -0.85 2.43 -16.42
N ILE A 346 -1.87 2.14 -15.61
CA ILE A 346 -3.27 2.21 -16.02
C ILE A 346 -3.68 3.65 -16.32
N PHE A 347 -3.25 4.61 -15.49
CA PHE A 347 -3.57 6.02 -15.72
C PHE A 347 -2.89 6.54 -16.99
N ASN A 348 -1.62 6.20 -17.22
CA ASN A 348 -0.93 6.59 -18.46
C ASN A 348 -1.64 6.07 -19.71
N ARG A 349 -2.19 4.85 -19.64
CA ARG A 349 -2.85 4.20 -20.79
C ARG A 349 -4.31 4.61 -20.96
N HIS A 350 -5.05 4.87 -19.89
CA HIS A 350 -6.51 4.94 -19.94
C HIS A 350 -7.12 6.24 -19.41
N ALA A 351 -6.36 7.13 -18.75
CA ALA A 351 -6.91 8.39 -18.23
C ALA A 351 -7.46 9.33 -19.33
N HIS A 352 -7.08 9.07 -20.59
CA HIS A 352 -7.57 9.79 -21.75
C HIS A 352 -9.03 9.45 -22.14
N GLU A 353 -9.51 8.26 -21.74
CA GLU A 353 -10.80 7.69 -22.16
C GLU A 353 -11.72 7.25 -21.01
N ASP A 354 -11.17 7.01 -19.82
CA ASP A 354 -11.90 6.47 -18.67
C ASP A 354 -12.00 7.46 -17.51
N HIS A 355 -13.13 7.41 -16.81
CA HIS A 355 -13.34 8.12 -15.54
C HIS A 355 -12.65 7.39 -14.37
N ILE A 356 -12.45 8.10 -13.26
CA ILE A 356 -11.61 7.64 -12.14
C ILE A 356 -12.02 6.27 -11.57
N GLU A 357 -13.32 5.99 -11.45
CA GLU A 357 -13.79 4.72 -10.91
C GLU A 357 -13.53 3.55 -11.87
N LYS A 358 -13.58 3.80 -13.18
CA LYS A 358 -13.21 2.82 -14.20
C LYS A 358 -11.71 2.55 -14.20
N LEU A 359 -10.88 3.58 -14.03
CA LEU A 359 -9.43 3.43 -13.85
C LEU A 359 -9.13 2.55 -12.63
N PHE A 360 -9.76 2.81 -11.49
CA PHE A 360 -9.61 1.97 -10.30
C PHE A 360 -10.04 0.52 -10.56
N LYS A 361 -11.17 0.30 -11.24
CA LYS A 361 -11.60 -1.04 -11.62
C LYS A 361 -10.59 -1.77 -12.51
N ARG A 362 -9.90 -1.07 -13.41
CA ARG A 362 -8.80 -1.66 -14.21
C ARG A 362 -7.59 -2.01 -13.38
N VAL A 363 -7.24 -1.21 -12.37
CA VAL A 363 -6.17 -1.54 -11.43
C VAL A 363 -6.54 -2.80 -10.62
N LEU A 364 -7.79 -2.91 -10.14
CA LEU A 364 -8.28 -4.12 -9.47
C LEU A 364 -8.14 -5.35 -10.36
N LYS A 365 -8.60 -5.24 -11.62
CA LYS A 365 -8.46 -6.31 -12.60
C LYS A 365 -7.00 -6.69 -12.84
N ARG A 366 -6.08 -5.71 -12.85
CA ARG A 366 -4.66 -6.01 -13.01
C ARG A 366 -4.11 -6.85 -11.84
N PHE A 367 -4.55 -6.63 -10.61
CA PHE A 367 -4.16 -7.48 -9.47
C PHE A 367 -4.72 -8.90 -9.56
N GLU A 368 -5.89 -9.07 -10.15
CA GLU A 368 -6.48 -10.37 -10.45
C GLU A 368 -5.70 -11.12 -11.54
N ASP A 369 -5.41 -10.43 -12.64
CA ASP A 369 -4.72 -11.00 -13.81
C ASP A 369 -3.21 -11.26 -13.53
N GLU A 370 -2.55 -10.41 -12.74
CA GLU A 370 -1.11 -10.46 -12.46
C GLU A 370 -0.82 -10.29 -10.95
N PRO A 371 -0.99 -11.35 -10.14
CA PRO A 371 -0.69 -11.28 -8.72
C PRO A 371 0.82 -11.06 -8.46
N PRO A 372 1.21 -10.48 -7.29
CA PRO A 372 2.61 -10.19 -6.97
C PRO A 372 3.56 -11.40 -7.06
N SER A 373 3.06 -12.60 -6.75
CA SER A 373 3.74 -13.88 -6.97
C SER A 373 2.73 -15.02 -6.98
N ALA A 374 3.18 -16.25 -7.32
CA ALA A 374 2.32 -17.43 -7.35
C ALA A 374 1.59 -17.68 -6.00
N ASP A 375 2.29 -17.43 -4.89
CA ASP A 375 1.86 -17.67 -3.51
C ASP A 375 1.34 -16.42 -2.79
N ARG A 376 1.38 -15.23 -3.41
CA ARG A 376 0.90 -13.99 -2.78
C ARG A 376 -0.31 -13.44 -3.50
N ARG A 377 -1.28 -12.97 -2.72
CA ARG A 377 -2.45 -12.25 -3.23
C ARG A 377 -2.48 -10.87 -2.58
N GLN A 378 -2.78 -9.88 -3.40
CA GLN A 378 -3.03 -8.52 -2.99
C GLN A 378 -4.21 -8.02 -3.83
N MET A 379 -5.16 -7.36 -3.19
CA MET A 379 -6.25 -6.70 -3.87
C MET A 379 -6.39 -5.30 -3.30
N ALA A 380 -6.28 -4.29 -4.17
CA ALA A 380 -6.58 -2.93 -3.76
C ALA A 380 -8.09 -2.78 -3.47
N VAL A 381 -8.48 -1.70 -2.82
CA VAL A 381 -9.89 -1.46 -2.47
C VAL A 381 -10.29 -0.02 -2.76
N LYS A 382 -11.43 0.14 -3.42
CA LYS A 382 -12.13 1.43 -3.51
C LYS A 382 -12.96 1.59 -2.23
N ASP A 383 -12.73 2.67 -1.50
CA ASP A 383 -13.35 2.94 -0.20
C ASP A 383 -13.91 4.37 -0.15
N ARG A 384 -14.88 4.61 0.74
CA ARG A 384 -15.55 5.91 0.96
C ARG A 384 -15.83 6.72 -0.32
N CYS A 385 -16.51 6.09 -1.28
CA CYS A 385 -16.90 6.75 -2.52
C CYS A 385 -18.22 7.52 -2.34
N THR A 386 -18.14 8.83 -2.45
CA THR A 386 -19.28 9.78 -2.42
C THR A 386 -19.27 10.68 -3.67
N LEU A 387 -18.61 10.24 -4.74
CA LEU A 387 -18.71 10.88 -6.06
C LEU A 387 -20.16 10.77 -6.55
N THR A 388 -20.71 11.87 -7.05
CA THR A 388 -22.07 11.91 -7.59
C THR A 388 -22.08 12.00 -9.12
N ARG A 389 -20.91 12.09 -9.73
CA ARG A 389 -20.67 12.30 -11.17
C ARG A 389 -19.41 11.57 -11.59
N ASP A 390 -19.31 11.23 -12.86
CA ASP A 390 -18.08 10.69 -13.43
C ASP A 390 -16.99 11.77 -13.46
N PHE A 391 -15.86 11.44 -12.86
CA PHE A 391 -14.69 12.31 -12.87
C PHE A 391 -13.69 11.85 -13.95
N TYR A 392 -13.66 12.59 -15.05
CA TYR A 392 -12.66 12.45 -16.11
C TYR A 392 -11.49 13.43 -15.92
N LEU A 393 -10.26 12.95 -16.09
CA LEU A 393 -9.05 13.75 -15.86
C LEU A 393 -8.71 14.68 -17.04
N PHE A 394 -9.07 14.27 -18.26
CA PHE A 394 -8.76 14.90 -19.54
C PHE A 394 -7.29 15.36 -19.67
N PRO A 395 -6.32 14.42 -19.72
CA PRO A 395 -4.92 14.73 -19.93
C PRO A 395 -4.70 15.57 -21.19
N ARG A 396 -3.82 16.57 -21.10
CA ARG A 396 -3.46 17.47 -22.21
C ARG A 396 -1.97 17.79 -22.17
N SER A 397 -1.43 18.28 -23.28
CA SER A 397 -0.05 18.76 -23.31
C SER A 397 0.11 19.93 -22.33
N LEU A 398 1.19 19.90 -21.55
CA LEU A 398 1.61 21.05 -20.75
C LEU A 398 2.20 22.07 -21.72
N GLU A 399 1.49 23.17 -21.97
CA GLU A 399 2.05 24.27 -22.75
C GLU A 399 3.36 24.74 -22.11
N SER A 400 4.40 24.88 -22.93
CA SER A 400 5.76 25.30 -22.56
C SER A 400 5.87 26.72 -21.96
N GLY A 401 4.75 27.34 -21.60
CA GLY A 401 4.66 28.71 -21.08
C GLY A 401 4.53 28.83 -19.56
N SER A 402 4.54 27.74 -18.79
CA SER A 402 4.51 27.78 -17.32
C SER A 402 5.60 26.93 -16.67
N MET A 403 6.75 26.77 -17.32
CA MET A 403 7.98 26.63 -16.55
C MET A 403 8.22 28.00 -15.91
N MET A 404 7.84 28.16 -14.64
CA MET A 404 8.63 29.06 -13.81
C MET A 404 10.05 28.55 -13.91
N THR A 405 10.86 29.26 -14.69
CA THR A 405 12.31 29.14 -14.73
C THR A 405 12.85 29.59 -13.39
N ASP A 406 12.68 28.77 -12.36
CA ASP A 406 13.43 28.89 -11.13
C ASP A 406 14.24 27.62 -11.01
N GLY A 407 15.53 27.74 -11.37
CA GLY A 407 16.60 26.78 -11.12
C GLY A 407 16.86 26.51 -9.63
N LYS A 408 15.81 26.51 -8.80
CA LYS A 408 15.83 26.13 -7.39
C LYS A 408 15.75 24.61 -7.19
N TRP A 409 15.36 23.86 -8.21
CA TRP A 409 15.28 22.39 -8.16
C TRP A 409 16.63 21.72 -7.85
N PHE A 410 17.74 22.24 -8.39
CA PHE A 410 19.08 21.72 -8.07
C PHE A 410 19.69 22.32 -6.79
N GLN A 411 19.27 23.53 -6.38
CA GLN A 411 19.82 24.19 -5.20
C GLN A 411 19.20 23.72 -3.88
N HIS A 412 17.93 23.28 -3.87
CA HIS A 412 17.31 22.78 -2.62
C HIS A 412 17.84 21.40 -2.23
N PHE A 413 18.03 20.51 -3.21
CA PHE A 413 18.60 19.17 -2.99
C PHE A 413 20.06 19.24 -2.52
N THR A 414 20.83 20.19 -3.04
CA THR A 414 22.22 20.41 -2.58
C THR A 414 22.28 21.12 -1.23
N ARG A 415 21.40 22.07 -0.91
CA ARG A 415 21.39 22.74 0.42
C ARG A 415 21.00 21.81 1.56
N VAL A 416 19.99 20.96 1.39
CA VAL A 416 19.54 20.03 2.44
C VAL A 416 20.59 18.94 2.68
N LYS A 417 21.17 18.40 1.61
CA LYS A 417 22.26 17.42 1.71
C LYS A 417 23.53 18.03 2.31
N TRP A 418 23.88 19.26 1.91
CA TRP A 418 25.01 20.00 2.49
C TRP A 418 24.78 20.35 3.98
N PHE A 419 23.57 20.74 4.39
CA PHE A 419 23.24 20.99 5.80
C PHE A 419 23.24 19.72 6.65
N GLN A 420 22.76 18.59 6.10
CA GLN A 420 22.78 17.28 6.76
C GLN A 420 24.24 16.76 6.90
N GLU A 421 25.04 16.83 5.84
CA GLU A 421 26.43 16.36 5.82
C GLU A 421 27.39 17.26 6.62
N ASN A 422 27.08 18.56 6.78
CA ASN A 422 27.93 19.53 7.48
C ASN A 422 27.37 19.99 8.83
N LYS A 423 26.32 19.34 9.35
CA LYS A 423 25.66 19.71 10.62
C LYS A 423 26.65 19.78 11.79
N LEU A 424 27.57 18.80 11.89
CA LEU A 424 28.65 18.77 12.88
C LEU A 424 29.69 19.90 12.68
N LYS A 425 30.04 20.23 11.44
CA LYS A 425 30.97 21.33 11.14
C LYS A 425 30.37 22.70 11.45
N ILE A 426 29.07 22.89 11.18
CA ILE A 426 28.35 24.12 11.50
C ILE A 426 28.23 24.30 13.03
N ILE A 427 27.94 23.22 13.77
CA ILE A 427 27.91 23.27 15.24
C ILE A 427 29.30 23.61 15.81
N LEU A 428 30.37 23.02 15.28
CA LEU A 428 31.75 23.35 15.66
C LEU A 428 32.15 24.80 15.33
N ILE A 429 31.68 25.34 14.21
CA ILE A 429 31.91 26.76 13.85
C ILE A 429 31.12 27.68 14.78
N ILE A 430 29.85 27.36 15.08
CA ILE A 430 29.02 28.15 15.98
C ILE A 430 29.67 28.19 17.37
N LEU A 431 30.07 27.04 17.93
CA LEU A 431 30.77 26.97 19.22
C LEU A 431 32.08 27.79 19.23
N LYS A 432 32.84 27.75 18.14
CA LYS A 432 34.11 28.49 18.02
C LYS A 432 33.93 30.01 17.93
N TYR A 433 32.77 30.50 17.50
CA TYR A 433 32.47 31.93 17.36
C TYR A 433 31.47 32.46 18.41
N SER A 434 30.83 31.61 19.20
CA SER A 434 29.93 32.01 20.29
C SER A 434 30.63 32.17 21.65
N GLY A 435 31.94 31.91 21.74
CA GLY A 435 32.71 32.08 22.98
C GLY A 435 32.26 31.18 24.14
N LEU A 436 31.63 30.03 23.83
CA LEU A 436 31.25 28.98 24.78
C LEU A 436 32.26 27.83 24.77
#